data_AF-A0A976CE17-F1
#
_entry.id   AF-A0A976CE17-F1
#
_cell.length_a   1.000
_cell.length_b   1.000
_cell.length_c   1.000
_cell.angle_alpha   90.00
_cell.angle_beta   90.00
_cell.angle_gamma   90.00
#
_symmetry.space_group_name_H-M   'P 1'
#
loop_
_entity.id
_entity.type
_entity.pdbx_description
1 polymer ?
#
loop_
_entity_poly.entity_id
_entity_poly.type
_entity_poly.pdbx_seq_one_letter_code
_entity_poly.pdbx_strand_id
1 'polypeptide(L)'
;MNKKRIFLIITTCAFALIGLVVLQVVWVKNAIELRTSQLNHRIRLASYDVIFKLRNDSTTKNNIRQTVAENNGKKLVVNLNKIDKLKMDSILKNEFRFHQLSDLQYSFELIDKKYKSYTKSCVDDKSGNKAHAWCLDKLFRPQKVELRIAFHNSNEFVYAKMNGMMLASAGLVLLVITCFGLTLQTIFKQKKLSDMTTDFINNMTHELKTPISTISLARQLFTKKIKNCKHKSSKFCI
;
A
#
# COMPACT_ATOMS: atom_id res chain seq x y z
N MET A 1 -33.24 17.54 -8.64
CA MET A 1 -32.12 16.94 -9.42
C MET A 1 -32.52 15.55 -9.93
N ASN A 2 -32.36 15.25 -11.22
CA ASN A 2 -32.83 13.99 -11.81
C ASN A 2 -32.16 12.76 -11.13
N LYS A 3 -32.96 11.76 -10.71
CA LYS A 3 -32.44 10.53 -10.09
C LYS A 3 -31.35 9.86 -10.94
N LYS A 4 -31.49 9.89 -12.26
CA LYS A 4 -30.50 9.39 -13.23
C LYS A 4 -29.16 10.16 -13.20
N ARG A 5 -29.18 11.48 -13.00
CA ARG A 5 -27.95 12.30 -12.89
C ARG A 5 -27.19 12.03 -11.59
N ILE A 6 -27.91 11.88 -10.47
CA ILE A 6 -27.30 11.48 -9.19
C ILE A 6 -26.62 10.12 -9.34
N PHE A 7 -27.32 9.14 -9.91
CA PHE A 7 -26.77 7.81 -10.13
C PHE A 7 -25.53 7.83 -11.05
N LEU A 8 -25.55 8.63 -12.12
CA LEU A 8 -24.40 8.78 -13.03
C LEU A 8 -23.18 9.39 -12.32
N ILE A 9 -23.36 10.38 -11.44
CA ILE A 9 -22.27 10.96 -10.67
C ILE A 9 -21.68 9.93 -9.70
N ILE A 10 -22.52 9.20 -8.97
CA ILE A 10 -22.08 8.19 -8.00
C ILE A 10 -21.28 7.09 -8.69
N THR A 11 -21.76 6.60 -9.84
CA THR A 11 -21.10 5.52 -10.59
C THR A 11 -19.75 5.96 -11.17
N THR A 12 -19.66 7.15 -11.76
CA THR A 12 -18.38 7.69 -12.26
C THR A 12 -17.36 7.91 -11.14
N CYS A 13 -17.78 8.46 -10.00
CA CYS A 13 -16.89 8.65 -8.84
C CYS A 13 -16.46 7.31 -8.24
N ALA A 14 -17.35 6.32 -8.16
CA ALA A 14 -17.01 4.99 -7.67
C ALA A 14 -15.96 4.32 -8.58
N PHE A 15 -16.11 4.43 -9.90
CA PHE A 15 -15.14 3.89 -10.85
C PHE A 15 -13.76 4.56 -10.70
N ALA A 16 -13.73 5.89 -10.54
CA ALA A 16 -12.48 6.62 -10.29
C ALA A 16 -11.81 6.20 -8.97
N LEU A 17 -12.59 5.97 -7.90
CA LEU A 17 -12.10 5.48 -6.61
C LEU A 17 -11.47 4.09 -6.73
N ILE A 18 -12.11 3.17 -7.44
CA ILE A 18 -11.58 1.82 -7.70
C ILE A 18 -10.26 1.92 -8.46
N GLY A 19 -10.19 2.75 -9.51
CA GLY A 19 -8.96 2.96 -10.27
C GLY A 19 -7.81 3.46 -9.40
N LEU A 20 -8.07 4.40 -8.49
CA LEU A 20 -7.08 4.93 -7.55
C LEU A 20 -6.56 3.84 -6.59
N VAL A 21 -7.46 3.01 -6.05
CA VAL A 21 -7.07 1.89 -5.19
C VAL A 21 -6.21 0.88 -5.94
N VAL A 22 -6.58 0.53 -7.18
CA VAL A 22 -5.78 -0.40 -8.01
C VAL A 22 -4.38 0.16 -8.26
N LEU A 23 -4.27 1.45 -8.63
CA LEU A 23 -2.98 2.10 -8.83
C LEU A 23 -2.11 2.06 -7.57
N GLN A 24 -2.70 2.33 -6.41
CA GLN A 24 -1.96 2.26 -5.14
C GLN A 24 -1.46 0.83 -4.85
N VAL A 25 -2.29 -0.20 -5.08
CA VAL A 25 -1.87 -1.59 -4.87
C VAL A 25 -0.72 -1.97 -5.79
N VAL A 26 -0.79 -1.59 -7.07
CA VAL A 26 0.30 -1.84 -8.04
C VAL A 26 1.57 -1.10 -7.61
N TRP A 27 1.45 0.15 -7.19
CA TRP A 27 2.59 0.95 -6.76
C TRP A 27 3.27 0.37 -5.50
N VAL A 28 2.49 -0.07 -4.52
CA VAL A 28 3.00 -0.73 -3.30
C VAL A 28 3.72 -2.03 -3.64
N LYS A 29 3.16 -2.87 -4.51
CA LYS A 29 3.82 -4.11 -4.95
C LYS A 29 5.16 -3.82 -5.63
N ASN A 30 5.19 -2.88 -6.56
CA ASN A 30 6.42 -2.47 -7.25
C ASN A 30 7.45 -1.89 -6.26
N ALA A 31 7.00 -1.12 -5.29
CA ALA A 31 7.88 -0.57 -4.27
C ALA A 31 8.49 -1.66 -3.37
N ILE A 32 7.72 -2.68 -2.99
CA ILE A 32 8.23 -3.83 -2.21
C ILE A 32 9.27 -4.60 -3.04
N GLU A 33 8.99 -4.84 -4.31
CA GLU A 33 9.91 -5.55 -5.21
C GLU A 33 11.22 -4.78 -5.42
N LEU A 34 11.13 -3.46 -5.60
CA LEU A 34 12.29 -2.58 -5.72
C LEU A 34 13.13 -2.60 -4.44
N ARG A 35 12.49 -2.52 -3.26
CA ARG A 35 13.18 -2.56 -1.96
C ARG A 35 13.83 -3.92 -1.71
N THR A 36 13.17 -5.00 -2.09
CA THR A 36 13.73 -6.37 -2.02
C THR A 36 14.95 -6.49 -2.93
N SER A 37 14.88 -5.92 -4.13
CA SER A 37 16.00 -5.90 -5.09
C SER A 37 17.19 -5.09 -4.57
N GLN A 38 16.95 -3.94 -3.96
CA GLN A 38 17.99 -3.15 -3.30
C GLN A 38 18.63 -3.90 -2.13
N LEU A 39 17.82 -4.60 -1.33
CA LEU A 39 18.32 -5.42 -0.23
C LEU A 39 19.21 -6.55 -0.75
N ASN A 40 18.76 -7.28 -1.77
CA ASN A 40 19.55 -8.33 -2.42
C ASN A 40 20.88 -7.80 -2.96
N HIS A 41 20.86 -6.62 -3.58
CA HIS A 41 22.08 -5.99 -4.09
C HIS A 41 23.05 -5.61 -2.96
N ARG A 42 22.55 -5.03 -1.86
CA ARG A 42 23.36 -4.70 -0.68
C ARG A 42 23.95 -5.94 -0.03
N ILE A 43 23.14 -6.99 0.14
CA ILE A 43 23.61 -8.27 0.67
C ILE A 43 24.70 -8.85 -0.22
N ARG A 44 24.53 -8.78 -1.54
CA ARG A 44 25.54 -9.23 -2.51
C ARG A 44 26.86 -8.49 -2.36
N LEU A 45 26.83 -7.16 -2.27
CA LEU A 45 28.03 -6.34 -2.07
C LEU A 45 28.72 -6.66 -0.73
N ALA A 46 27.95 -6.67 0.36
CA ALA A 46 28.46 -7.03 1.68
C ALA A 46 29.11 -8.41 1.70
N SER A 47 28.49 -9.38 1.03
CA SER A 47 29.02 -10.72 0.89
C SER A 47 30.36 -10.73 0.15
N TYR A 48 30.49 -9.99 -0.95
CA TYR A 48 31.78 -9.89 -1.66
C TYR A 48 32.88 -9.26 -0.80
N ASP A 49 32.58 -8.20 -0.06
CA ASP A 49 33.54 -7.55 0.83
C ASP A 49 34.00 -8.49 1.95
N VAL A 50 33.08 -9.29 2.51
CA VAL A 50 33.40 -10.34 3.48
C VAL A 50 34.35 -11.38 2.88
N ILE A 51 34.10 -11.88 1.66
CA ILE A 51 35.03 -12.80 0.98
C ILE A 51 36.40 -12.16 0.82
N PHE A 52 36.44 -10.91 0.37
CA PHE A 52 37.68 -10.21 0.10
C PHE A 52 38.53 -10.10 1.37
N LYS A 53 37.91 -9.71 2.49
CA LYS A 53 38.59 -9.62 3.79
C LYS A 53 39.02 -10.99 4.32
N LEU A 54 38.16 -12.00 4.22
CA LEU A 54 38.47 -13.37 4.67
C LEU A 54 39.57 -14.04 3.81
N ARG A 55 39.63 -13.72 2.52
CA ARG A 55 40.66 -14.25 1.62
C ARG A 55 42.04 -13.64 1.89
N ASN A 56 42.07 -12.35 2.22
CA ASN A 56 43.31 -11.64 2.50
C ASN A 56 43.85 -11.90 3.92
N ASP A 57 43.01 -12.39 4.85
CA ASP A 57 43.46 -12.77 6.19
C ASP A 57 44.21 -14.12 6.18
N SER A 58 45.53 -14.06 6.33
CA SER A 58 46.43 -15.21 6.27
C SER A 58 46.19 -16.23 7.38
N THR A 59 45.81 -15.77 8.58
CA THR A 59 45.55 -16.63 9.75
C THR A 59 44.31 -17.49 9.57
N THR A 60 43.17 -16.88 9.22
CA THR A 60 41.92 -17.60 8.94
C THR A 60 42.07 -18.54 7.74
N LYS A 61 42.79 -18.12 6.70
CA LYS A 61 43.09 -18.95 5.53
C LYS A 61 43.86 -20.22 5.88
N ASN A 62 44.86 -20.15 6.77
CA ASN A 62 45.67 -21.30 7.16
C ASN A 62 44.90 -22.23 8.11
N ASN A 63 44.16 -21.69 9.07
CA ASN A 63 43.32 -22.47 10.01
C ASN A 63 42.21 -23.23 9.29
N ILE A 64 41.56 -22.59 8.31
CA ILE A 64 40.53 -23.25 7.50
C ILE A 64 41.15 -24.31 6.59
N ARG A 65 42.33 -24.06 6.00
CA ARG A 65 43.05 -25.09 5.21
C ARG A 65 43.39 -26.32 6.04
N GLN A 66 43.84 -26.12 7.28
CA GLN A 66 44.17 -27.19 8.21
C GLN A 66 42.90 -27.97 8.61
N THR A 67 41.84 -27.27 9.04
CA THR A 67 40.57 -27.89 9.41
C THR A 67 39.93 -28.68 8.26
N VAL A 68 40.04 -28.19 7.01
CA VAL A 68 39.51 -28.88 5.82
C VAL A 68 40.37 -30.11 5.47
N ALA A 69 41.69 -30.04 5.65
CA ALA A 69 42.58 -31.18 5.44
C ALA A 69 42.35 -32.29 6.49
N GLU A 70 42.16 -31.92 7.76
CA GLU A 70 41.91 -32.84 8.88
C GLU A 70 40.56 -33.56 8.76
N ASN A 71 39.54 -32.90 8.18
CA ASN A 71 38.20 -33.50 8.05
C ASN A 71 38.08 -34.57 6.95
N ASN A 72 39.12 -34.84 6.16
CA ASN A 72 39.19 -35.93 5.16
C ASN A 72 37.89 -36.13 4.33
N GLY A 73 37.17 -35.05 4.02
CA GLY A 73 35.91 -35.09 3.28
C GLY A 73 34.76 -35.86 3.94
N LYS A 74 34.79 -36.15 5.25
CA LYS A 74 33.76 -36.95 5.94
C LYS A 74 32.56 -36.16 6.48
N LYS A 75 32.62 -34.81 6.55
CA LYS A 75 31.57 -33.98 7.15
C LYS A 75 31.18 -32.80 6.25
N LEU A 76 29.88 -32.63 6.00
CA LEU A 76 29.29 -31.61 5.13
C LEU A 76 29.57 -30.17 5.61
N VAL A 77 29.69 -29.98 6.93
CA VAL A 77 29.91 -28.69 7.59
C VAL A 77 31.27 -28.70 8.27
N VAL A 78 32.12 -27.74 7.90
CA VAL A 78 33.44 -27.53 8.54
C VAL A 78 33.21 -26.99 9.95
N ASN A 79 33.54 -27.79 10.98
CA ASN A 79 33.48 -27.30 12.36
C ASN A 79 34.67 -26.37 12.59
N LEU A 80 34.41 -25.08 12.50
CA LEU A 80 35.37 -24.05 12.88
C LEU A 80 35.64 -24.10 14.38
N ASN A 81 36.89 -23.85 14.76
CA ASN A 81 37.23 -23.56 16.15
C ASN A 81 36.46 -22.32 16.63
N LYS A 82 36.16 -22.26 17.93
CA LYS A 82 35.40 -21.15 18.52
C LYS A 82 36.02 -19.78 18.22
N ILE A 83 37.35 -19.70 18.14
CA ILE A 83 38.12 -18.48 17.83
C ILE A 83 37.91 -18.04 16.38
N ASP A 84 38.00 -18.95 15.42
CA ASP A 84 37.78 -18.65 14.00
C ASP A 84 36.32 -18.27 13.74
N LYS A 85 35.37 -18.93 14.43
CA LYS A 85 33.95 -18.58 14.38
C LYS A 85 33.70 -17.16 14.88
N LEU A 86 34.30 -16.76 16.01
CA LEU A 86 34.18 -15.41 16.58
C LEU A 86 34.82 -14.35 15.68
N LYS A 87 35.97 -14.66 15.06
CA LYS A 87 36.66 -13.75 14.13
C LYS A 87 35.84 -13.53 12.86
N MET A 88 35.29 -14.60 12.29
CA MET A 88 34.39 -14.51 11.13
C MET A 88 33.11 -13.74 11.46
N ASP A 89 32.52 -13.98 12.63
CA ASP A 89 31.33 -13.27 13.09
C ASP A 89 31.60 -11.76 13.26
N SER A 90 32.75 -11.39 13.81
CA SER A 90 33.17 -9.99 13.93
C SER A 90 33.30 -9.31 12.55
N ILE A 91 33.92 -9.98 11.58
CA ILE A 91 34.05 -9.48 10.20
C ILE A 91 32.67 -9.32 9.56
N LEU A 92 31.82 -10.35 9.63
CA LEU A 92 30.45 -10.33 9.09
C LEU A 92 29.64 -9.18 9.69
N LYS A 93 29.66 -9.03 11.02
CA LYS A 93 28.94 -7.97 11.73
C LYS A 93 29.42 -6.58 11.33
N ASN A 94 30.73 -6.40 11.15
CA ASN A 94 31.29 -5.12 10.72
C ASN A 94 30.87 -4.77 9.28
N GLU A 95 30.97 -5.72 8.35
CA GLU A 95 30.55 -5.48 6.96
C GLU A 95 29.04 -5.25 6.85
N PHE A 96 28.22 -6.01 7.60
CA PHE A 96 26.78 -5.81 7.59
C PHE A 96 26.37 -4.47 8.21
N ARG A 97 27.07 -3.98 9.24
CA ARG A 97 26.86 -2.61 9.74
C ARG A 97 27.20 -1.56 8.69
N PHE A 98 28.32 -1.73 7.98
CA PHE A 98 28.73 -0.79 6.93
C PHE A 98 27.69 -0.72 5.80
N HIS A 99 27.10 -1.85 5.42
CA HIS A 99 26.07 -1.93 4.37
C HIS A 99 24.63 -1.66 4.86
N GLN A 100 24.44 -1.16 6.08
CA GLN A 100 23.14 -0.86 6.70
C GLN A 100 22.22 -2.09 6.85
N LEU A 101 22.81 -3.26 7.08
CA LEU A 101 22.15 -4.56 7.27
C LEU A 101 22.20 -5.03 8.73
N SER A 102 22.52 -4.13 9.68
CA SER A 102 22.76 -4.44 11.10
C SER A 102 21.62 -5.17 11.80
N ASP A 103 20.37 -4.92 11.37
CA ASP A 103 19.17 -5.42 12.03
C ASP A 103 18.74 -6.80 11.47
N LEU A 104 19.41 -7.30 10.42
CA LEU A 104 19.12 -8.62 9.86
C LEU A 104 19.80 -9.70 10.67
N GLN A 105 19.01 -10.66 11.16
CA GLN A 105 19.55 -11.88 11.74
C GLN A 105 20.13 -12.77 10.64
N TYR A 106 21.40 -13.11 10.78
CA TYR A 106 22.11 -13.97 9.84
C TYR A 106 22.65 -15.22 10.55
N SER A 107 22.79 -16.29 9.78
CA SER A 107 23.52 -17.49 10.17
C SER A 107 24.50 -17.83 9.04
N PHE A 108 25.67 -18.35 9.37
CA PHE A 108 26.67 -18.72 8.38
C PHE A 108 27.18 -20.15 8.59
N GLU A 109 27.42 -20.84 7.48
CA GLU A 109 27.91 -22.21 7.44
C GLU A 109 29.01 -22.34 6.37
N LEU A 110 30.07 -23.08 6.67
CA LEU A 110 31.12 -23.43 5.71
C LEU A 110 30.88 -24.84 5.18
N ILE A 111 30.74 -24.96 3.86
CA ILE A 111 30.44 -26.23 3.17
C ILE A 111 31.60 -26.60 2.25
N ASP A 112 32.05 -27.84 2.31
CA ASP A 112 33.01 -28.38 1.34
C ASP A 112 32.28 -28.88 0.07
N LYS A 113 32.60 -28.31 -1.09
CA LYS A 113 31.99 -28.70 -2.36
C LYS A 113 32.36 -30.09 -2.85
N LYS A 114 33.38 -30.76 -2.29
CA LYS A 114 33.68 -32.15 -2.70
C LYS A 114 32.48 -33.09 -2.54
N TYR A 115 31.48 -32.70 -1.75
CA TYR A 115 30.24 -33.44 -1.48
C TYR A 115 29.02 -33.04 -2.36
N LYS A 116 29.20 -32.27 -3.44
CA LYS A 116 28.12 -31.69 -4.30
C LYS A 116 27.26 -32.69 -5.11
N SER A 117 27.05 -33.92 -4.65
CA SER A 117 26.11 -34.84 -5.32
C SER A 117 24.67 -34.77 -4.80
N TYR A 118 24.38 -34.13 -3.65
CA TYR A 118 23.05 -34.28 -3.03
C TYR A 118 22.37 -33.04 -2.46
N THR A 119 22.99 -31.86 -2.45
CA THR A 119 22.29 -30.65 -2.02
C THR A 119 22.19 -29.68 -3.17
N LYS A 120 20.94 -29.33 -3.50
CA LYS A 120 20.57 -28.29 -4.46
C LYS A 120 21.57 -27.15 -4.32
N SER A 121 22.16 -26.77 -5.47
CA SER A 121 22.93 -25.55 -5.64
C SER A 121 22.20 -24.41 -4.92
N CYS A 122 22.90 -23.34 -4.59
CA CYS A 122 22.27 -22.16 -4.02
C CYS A 122 21.42 -21.52 -5.12
N VAL A 123 20.27 -22.14 -5.33
CA VAL A 123 19.23 -21.75 -6.24
C VAL A 123 18.62 -20.56 -5.53
N ASP A 124 18.59 -19.45 -6.25
CA ASP A 124 17.62 -18.38 -6.06
C ASP A 124 16.24 -19.03 -5.90
N ASP A 125 15.89 -19.42 -4.67
CA ASP A 125 14.75 -20.30 -4.47
C ASP A 125 13.51 -19.44 -4.64
N LYS A 126 12.98 -19.46 -5.87
CA LYS A 126 11.63 -19.03 -6.22
C LYS A 126 10.57 -19.96 -5.58
N SER A 127 10.86 -20.53 -4.41
CA SER A 127 10.03 -21.49 -3.70
C SER A 127 9.81 -21.03 -2.26
N GLY A 128 8.78 -20.22 -2.07
CA GLY A 128 7.87 -20.27 -0.91
C GLY A 128 8.34 -19.81 0.46
N ASN A 129 9.60 -20.03 0.86
CA ASN A 129 10.11 -19.63 2.18
C ASN A 129 11.36 -18.77 2.02
N LYS A 130 11.15 -17.47 2.14
CA LYS A 130 12.07 -16.36 1.83
C LYS A 130 13.24 -16.23 2.80
N ALA A 131 14.02 -17.29 2.97
CA ALA A 131 15.37 -17.20 3.51
C ALA A 131 16.28 -16.85 2.34
N HIS A 132 16.73 -15.59 2.26
CA HIS A 132 17.73 -15.19 1.27
C HIS A 132 19.05 -15.89 1.65
N ALA A 133 19.30 -17.06 1.07
CA ALA A 133 20.53 -17.81 1.27
C ALA A 133 21.51 -17.45 0.15
N TRP A 134 22.59 -16.75 0.51
CA TRP A 134 23.66 -16.42 -0.42
C TRP A 134 24.82 -17.41 -0.24
N CYS A 135 25.26 -18.00 -1.34
CA CYS A 135 26.43 -18.86 -1.34
C CYS A 135 27.57 -18.19 -2.07
N LEU A 136 28.66 -18.06 -1.34
CA LEU A 136 29.87 -17.43 -1.79
C LEU A 136 30.77 -18.55 -2.27
N ASP A 137 30.85 -18.68 -3.59
CA ASP A 137 31.67 -19.67 -4.24
C ASP A 137 33.16 -19.26 -4.21
N LYS A 138 34.04 -20.21 -3.88
CA LYS A 138 35.51 -20.12 -3.98
C LYS A 138 36.15 -19.22 -2.92
N LEU A 139 35.90 -19.46 -1.64
CA LEU A 139 36.55 -18.70 -0.57
C LEU A 139 38.09 -18.86 -0.62
N PHE A 140 38.60 -20.10 -0.80
CA PHE A 140 40.04 -20.42 -0.75
C PHE A 140 40.53 -21.36 -1.87
N ARG A 141 41.00 -20.86 -3.02
CA ARG A 141 41.70 -21.72 -3.99
C ARG A 141 43.01 -22.30 -3.38
N PRO A 142 43.32 -23.61 -3.54
CA PRO A 142 42.67 -24.61 -4.40
C PRO A 142 41.51 -25.43 -3.77
N GLN A 143 41.22 -25.27 -2.47
CA GLN A 143 40.13 -25.99 -1.80
C GLN A 143 38.76 -25.39 -2.18
N LYS A 144 37.82 -26.22 -2.66
CA LYS A 144 36.49 -25.78 -3.06
C LYS A 144 35.58 -25.63 -1.84
N VAL A 145 35.88 -24.68 -0.95
CA VAL A 145 35.02 -24.33 0.21
C VAL A 145 34.07 -23.20 -0.20
N GLU A 146 32.78 -23.37 0.11
CA GLU A 146 31.73 -22.36 -0.03
C GLU A 146 31.33 -21.82 1.35
N LEU A 147 31.19 -20.50 1.46
CA LEU A 147 30.57 -19.86 2.62
C LEU A 147 29.09 -19.61 2.29
N ARG A 148 28.18 -20.22 3.03
CA ARG A 148 26.74 -19.97 2.92
C ARG A 148 26.32 -19.03 4.04
N ILE A 149 25.64 -17.95 3.68
CA ILE A 149 25.06 -17.00 4.63
C ILE A 149 23.55 -17.01 4.40
N ALA A 150 22.79 -17.44 5.41
CA ALA A 150 21.33 -17.42 5.39
C ALA A 150 20.82 -16.26 6.23
N PHE A 151 20.10 -15.34 5.58
CA PHE A 151 19.41 -14.24 6.23
C PHE A 151 18.01 -14.68 6.60
N HIS A 152 17.70 -14.59 7.90
CA HIS A 152 16.37 -14.84 8.43
C HIS A 152 15.57 -13.53 8.40
N ASN A 153 14.27 -13.66 8.18
CA ASN A 153 13.31 -12.56 8.34
C ASN A 153 13.53 -11.32 7.45
N SER A 154 13.96 -11.51 6.21
CA SER A 154 14.23 -10.39 5.29
C SER A 154 12.98 -9.57 4.94
N ASN A 155 11.79 -10.16 4.99
CA ASN A 155 10.54 -9.45 4.70
C ASN A 155 10.19 -8.43 5.78
N GLU A 156 10.30 -8.83 7.05
CA GLU A 156 9.98 -7.93 8.16
C GLU A 156 10.93 -6.73 8.15
N PHE A 157 12.21 -6.94 7.81
CA PHE A 157 13.14 -5.85 7.58
C PHE A 157 12.71 -4.90 6.45
N VAL A 158 12.26 -5.43 5.31
CA VAL A 158 11.75 -4.62 4.19
C VAL A 158 10.49 -3.84 4.61
N TYR A 159 9.53 -4.47 5.29
CA TYR A 159 8.31 -3.82 5.76
C TYR A 159 8.59 -2.75 6.83
N ALA A 160 9.49 -3.04 7.78
CA ALA A 160 9.89 -2.09 8.83
C ALA A 160 10.52 -0.82 8.24
N LYS A 161 11.38 -0.95 7.23
CA LYS A 161 11.97 0.20 6.52
C LYS A 161 10.95 0.93 5.61
N MET A 162 9.83 0.30 5.25
CA MET A 162 8.78 0.88 4.39
C MET A 162 7.56 1.40 5.18
N ASN A 163 7.55 1.28 6.51
CA ASN A 163 6.40 1.59 7.35
C ASN A 163 5.86 3.01 7.12
N GLY A 164 6.74 4.02 7.04
CA GLY A 164 6.33 5.41 6.80
C GLY A 164 5.62 5.62 5.45
N MET A 165 6.07 4.95 4.40
CA MET A 165 5.45 5.06 3.06
C MET A 165 4.12 4.31 2.99
N MET A 166 4.02 3.16 3.68
CA MET A 166 2.75 2.42 3.79
C MET A 166 1.69 3.21 4.56
N LEU A 167 2.07 3.83 5.69
CA LEU A 167 1.16 4.69 6.47
C LEU A 167 0.68 5.88 5.65
N ALA A 168 1.57 6.53 4.88
CA ALA A 168 1.19 7.64 4.01
C ALA A 168 0.20 7.20 2.90
N SER A 169 0.46 6.06 2.25
CA SER A 169 -0.44 5.50 1.22
C SER A 169 -1.82 5.18 1.80
N ALA A 170 -1.86 4.50 2.95
CA ALA A 170 -3.10 4.16 3.64
C ALA A 170 -3.87 5.41 4.08
N GLY A 171 -3.18 6.42 4.63
CA GLY A 171 -3.77 7.70 5.00
C GLY A 171 -4.40 8.43 3.81
N LEU A 172 -3.73 8.41 2.64
CA LEU A 172 -4.28 9.00 1.42
C LEU A 172 -5.57 8.29 0.96
N VAL A 173 -5.61 6.95 0.99
CA VAL A 173 -6.83 6.18 0.66
C VAL A 173 -7.97 6.56 1.60
N LEU A 174 -7.70 6.59 2.90
CA LEU A 174 -8.69 6.91 3.91
C LEU A 174 -9.23 8.34 3.73
N LEU A 175 -8.37 9.30 3.40
CA LEU A 175 -8.77 10.67 3.08
C LEU A 175 -9.70 10.71 1.88
N VAL A 176 -9.37 10.03 0.78
CA VAL A 176 -10.20 10.02 -0.44
C VAL A 176 -11.56 9.36 -0.17
N ILE A 177 -11.59 8.24 0.56
CA ILE A 177 -12.83 7.57 0.97
C ILE A 177 -13.68 8.51 1.84
N THR A 178 -13.06 9.20 2.79
CA THR A 178 -13.76 10.15 3.67
C THR A 178 -14.36 11.31 2.87
N CYS A 179 -13.59 11.89 1.96
CA CYS A 179 -14.06 12.95 1.06
C CYS A 179 -15.27 12.49 0.24
N PHE A 180 -15.21 11.29 -0.34
CA PHE A 180 -16.34 10.71 -1.07
C PHE A 180 -17.56 10.45 -0.18
N GLY A 181 -17.36 10.00 1.06
CA GLY A 181 -18.44 9.87 2.03
C GLY A 181 -19.14 11.19 2.34
N LEU A 182 -18.37 12.27 2.53
CA LEU A 182 -18.91 13.63 2.78
C LEU A 182 -19.67 14.19 1.58
N THR A 183 -19.18 13.95 0.35
CA THR A 183 -19.88 14.40 -0.87
C THR A 183 -21.22 13.68 -1.03
N LEU A 184 -21.28 12.37 -0.79
CA LEU A 184 -22.54 11.61 -0.79
C LEU A 184 -23.53 12.14 0.25
N GLN A 185 -23.07 12.37 1.49
CA GLN A 185 -23.92 12.95 2.52
C GLN A 185 -24.48 14.31 2.11
N THR A 186 -23.66 15.15 1.49
CA THR A 186 -24.05 16.48 1.02
C THR A 186 -25.10 16.39 -0.07
N ILE A 187 -24.93 15.50 -1.05
CA ILE A 187 -25.90 15.26 -2.13
C ILE A 187 -27.25 14.80 -1.57
N PHE A 188 -27.26 13.88 -0.60
CA PHE A 188 -28.50 13.40 0.01
C PHE A 188 -29.21 14.51 0.82
N LYS A 189 -28.45 15.33 1.57
CA LYS A 189 -29.00 16.49 2.30
C LYS A 189 -29.61 17.51 1.34
N GLN A 190 -28.91 17.86 0.26
CA GLN A 190 -29.40 18.79 -0.76
C GLN A 190 -30.70 18.29 -1.43
N LYS A 191 -30.76 16.99 -1.73
CA LYS A 191 -31.97 16.38 -2.29
C LYS A 191 -33.16 16.49 -1.34
N LYS A 192 -32.96 16.14 -0.05
CA LYS A 192 -34.01 16.23 0.96
C LYS A 192 -34.54 17.65 1.14
N LEU A 193 -33.66 18.65 1.16
CA LEU A 193 -34.05 20.07 1.25
C LEU A 193 -34.81 20.54 0.01
N SER A 194 -34.40 20.11 -1.18
CA SER A 194 -35.09 20.41 -2.44
C SER A 194 -36.50 19.81 -2.50
N ASP A 195 -36.67 18.58 -2.01
CA ASP A 195 -37.98 17.92 -2.02
C ASP A 195 -38.92 18.62 -1.02
N MET A 196 -38.45 18.93 0.19
CA MET A 196 -39.24 19.64 1.22
C MET A 196 -39.67 21.05 0.81
N THR A 197 -38.80 21.80 0.12
CA THR A 197 -39.16 23.15 -0.39
C THR A 197 -40.17 23.07 -1.53
N THR A 198 -40.10 22.05 -2.37
CA THR A 198 -41.09 21.82 -3.44
C THR A 198 -42.46 21.51 -2.84
N ASP A 199 -42.51 20.67 -1.81
CA ASP A 199 -43.73 20.35 -1.09
C ASP A 199 -44.32 21.58 -0.38
N PHE A 200 -43.47 22.41 0.24
CA PHE A 200 -43.89 23.67 0.83
C PHE A 200 -44.52 24.62 -0.20
N ILE A 201 -43.86 24.82 -1.36
CA ILE A 201 -44.37 25.71 -2.41
C ILE A 201 -45.69 25.17 -2.96
N ASN A 202 -45.79 23.88 -3.23
CA ASN A 202 -47.03 23.27 -3.73
C ASN A 202 -48.17 23.40 -2.72
N ASN A 203 -47.89 23.14 -1.43
CA ASN A 203 -48.87 23.27 -0.36
C ASN A 203 -49.34 24.72 -0.20
N MET A 204 -48.41 25.68 -0.15
CA MET A 204 -48.74 27.10 -0.07
C MET A 204 -49.51 27.58 -1.30
N THR A 205 -49.16 27.11 -2.49
CA THR A 205 -49.88 27.49 -3.73
C THR A 205 -51.31 26.96 -3.70
N HIS A 206 -51.52 25.73 -3.22
CA HIS A 206 -52.84 25.15 -3.08
C HIS A 206 -53.71 25.92 -2.08
N GLU A 207 -53.15 26.22 -0.90
CA GLU A 207 -53.82 26.99 0.15
C GLU A 207 -54.11 28.44 -0.26
N LEU A 208 -53.24 29.07 -1.06
CA LEU A 208 -53.41 30.46 -1.52
C LEU A 208 -54.37 30.59 -2.72
N LYS A 209 -54.51 29.54 -3.55
CA LYS A 209 -55.40 29.60 -4.73
C LYS A 209 -56.87 29.77 -4.35
N THR A 210 -57.30 29.15 -3.25
CA THR A 210 -58.67 29.22 -2.73
C THR A 210 -59.08 30.64 -2.31
N PRO A 211 -58.38 31.34 -1.40
CA PRO A 211 -58.74 32.71 -1.03
C PRO A 211 -58.56 33.72 -2.17
N ILE A 212 -57.60 33.52 -3.09
CA ILE A 212 -57.47 34.39 -4.27
C ILE A 212 -58.73 34.29 -5.15
N SER A 213 -59.27 33.08 -5.32
CA SER A 213 -60.48 32.88 -6.11
C SER A 213 -61.72 33.49 -5.46
N THR A 214 -61.84 33.45 -4.12
CA THR A 214 -62.96 34.07 -3.40
C THR A 214 -62.89 35.59 -3.45
N ILE A 215 -61.70 36.21 -3.32
CA ILE A 215 -61.51 37.65 -3.47
C ILE A 215 -61.86 38.10 -4.91
N SER A 216 -61.40 37.36 -5.91
CA SER A 216 -61.73 37.64 -7.32
C SER A 216 -63.23 37.56 -7.58
N LEU A 217 -63.89 36.53 -7.04
CA LEU A 217 -65.34 36.37 -7.13
C LEU A 217 -66.08 37.53 -6.46
N ALA A 218 -65.69 37.90 -5.23
CA ALA A 218 -66.25 39.05 -4.53
C ALA A 218 -66.10 40.34 -5.36
N ARG A 219 -64.93 40.57 -5.97
CA ARG A 219 -64.68 41.74 -6.84
C ARG A 219 -65.61 41.76 -8.05
N GLN A 220 -65.85 40.61 -8.69
CA GLN A 220 -66.80 40.52 -9.80
C GLN A 220 -68.23 40.81 -9.35
N LEU A 221 -68.66 40.31 -8.19
CA LEU A 221 -69.98 40.58 -7.62
C LEU A 221 -70.16 42.08 -7.31
N PHE A 222 -69.16 42.72 -6.69
CA PHE A 222 -69.19 44.17 -6.44
C PHE A 222 -69.24 44.97 -7.75
N THR A 223 -68.42 44.62 -8.74
CA THR A 223 -68.41 45.33 -10.04
C THR A 223 -69.74 45.15 -10.79
N LYS A 224 -70.33 43.96 -10.74
CA LYS A 224 -71.65 43.68 -11.34
C LYS A 224 -72.75 44.44 -10.62
N LYS A 225 -72.71 44.54 -9.29
CA LYS A 225 -73.65 45.34 -8.50
C LYS A 225 -73.54 46.83 -8.84
N ILE A 226 -72.32 47.37 -8.98
CA ILE A 226 -72.09 48.76 -9.39
C ILE A 226 -72.59 49.02 -10.83
N LYS A 227 -72.34 48.10 -11.78
CA LYS A 227 -72.91 48.19 -13.14
C LYS A 227 -74.44 48.16 -13.11
N ASN A 228 -75.04 47.28 -12.30
CA ASN A 228 -76.50 47.24 -12.13
C ASN A 228 -77.06 48.51 -11.48
N CYS A 229 -76.35 49.11 -10.51
CA CYS A 229 -76.74 50.41 -9.95
C CYS A 229 -76.65 51.54 -10.99
N LYS A 230 -75.61 51.56 -11.84
CA LYS A 230 -75.54 52.49 -12.98
C LYS A 230 -76.70 52.29 -13.97
N HIS A 231 -77.07 51.05 -14.25
CA HIS A 231 -78.20 50.78 -15.15
C HIS A 231 -79.56 51.15 -14.52
N LYS A 232 -79.75 50.90 -13.22
CA LYS A 232 -81.00 51.26 -12.51
C LYS A 232 -81.15 52.76 -12.30
N SER A 233 -80.05 53.52 -12.18
CA SER A 233 -80.05 54.98 -12.15
C SER A 233 -80.37 55.65 -13.50
N SER A 234 -80.27 54.92 -14.62
CA SER A 234 -80.67 55.44 -15.96
C SER A 234 -82.16 55.28 -16.28
N LYS A 235 -82.96 54.71 -15.36
CA LYS A 235 -84.43 54.60 -15.52
C LYS A 235 -85.23 55.61 -14.70
N PHE A 236 -84.57 56.58 -14.09
CA PHE A 236 -85.20 57.76 -13.47
C PHE A 236 -84.27 58.97 -13.66
N CYS A 237 -84.29 59.54 -14.86
CA CYS A 237 -83.93 60.92 -15.13
C CYS A 237 -84.62 61.30 -16.45
N ILE A 238 -85.71 62.07 -16.31
CA ILE A 238 -86.54 62.77 -17.31
C ILE A 238 -87.16 61.88 -18.39
#